data_AF-A0A183KPP9-F1
#
_entry.id   AF-A0A183KPP9-F1
#
_cell.length_a   1.000
_cell.length_b   1.000
_cell.length_c   1.000
_cell.angle_alpha   90.00
_cell.angle_beta   90.00
_cell.angle_gamma   90.00
#
_symmetry.space_group_name_H-M   'P 1'
#
loop_
_entity.id
_entity.type
_entity.pdbx_description
1 polymer ?
#
loop_
_entity_poly.entity_id
_entity_poly.type
_entity_poly.pdbx_seq_one_letter_code
_entity_poly.pdbx_strand_id
1 'polypeptide(L)' 'MFRRVLTLVQAHCKLGLTATLVREDDKITDLNFLIGPKLYEANWLELQQRGFIARVQCAEVWCPVTPEFYREYLNVSY' A
#
# COMPACT_ATOMS: atom_id res chain seq x y z
N MET A 1 5.68 14.77 -6.46
CA MET A 1 5.13 15.74 -5.47
C MET A 1 6.04 15.89 -4.24
N PHE A 2 6.30 14.82 -3.47
CA PHE A 2 7.16 14.86 -2.28
C PHE A 2 8.55 15.46 -2.49
N ARG A 3 9.28 15.05 -3.53
CA ARG A 3 10.61 15.61 -3.84
C ARG A 3 10.59 17.15 -3.99
N ARG A 4 9.55 17.71 -4.62
CA ARG A 4 9.40 19.17 -4.77
C ARG A 4 9.17 19.87 -3.44
N VAL A 5 8.35 19.31 -2.56
CA VAL A 5 8.10 19.90 -1.24
C VAL A 5 9.39 19.91 -0.41
N LEU A 6 10.15 18.81 -0.44
CA LEU A 6 11.42 18.71 0.30
C LEU A 6 12.51 19.65 -0.21
N THR A 7 12.46 20.04 -1.49
CA THR A 7 13.36 21.08 -2.04
C THR A 7 12.89 22.50 -1.72
N LEU A 8 11.58 22.72 -1.57
CA LEU A 8 10.99 24.03 -1.32
C LEU A 8 10.97 24.40 0.17
N VAL A 9 10.69 23.44 1.04
CA VAL A 9 10.56 23.64 2.48
C VAL A 9 11.78 23.03 3.17
N GLN A 10 12.67 23.89 3.65
CA GLN A 10 13.81 23.48 4.45
C GLN A 10 13.38 23.31 5.91
N ALA A 11 13.54 22.09 6.43
CA ALA A 11 13.23 21.75 7.81
C ALA A 11 14.32 20.84 8.37
N HIS A 12 14.69 21.05 9.64
CA HIS A 12 15.66 20.22 10.34
C HIS A 12 15.13 18.82 10.65
N CYS A 13 13.83 18.71 10.94
CA CYS A 13 13.16 17.45 11.26
C CYS A 13 11.98 17.21 10.31
N LYS A 14 11.79 15.96 9.89
CA LYS A 14 10.70 15.51 9.02
C LYS A 14 10.05 14.28 9.65
N LEU A 15 8.73 14.17 9.60
CA LEU A 15 7.97 13.03 10.10
C LEU A 15 7.07 12.50 8.99
N GLY A 16 7.26 11.24 8.61
CA GLY A 16 6.39 10.53 7.67
C GLY A 16 5.36 9.69 8.41
N LEU A 17 4.07 10.02 8.27
CA LEU A 17 2.97 9.21 8.77
C LEU A 17 2.34 8.47 7.60
N THR A 18 2.51 7.15 7.55
CA THR A 18 1.89 6.29 6.53
C THR A 18 1.37 5.01 7.17
N ALA A 19 0.20 4.55 6.74
CA ALA A 19 -0.37 3.28 7.20
C ALA A 19 0.19 2.09 6.39
N THR A 20 0.55 2.32 5.13
CA THR A 20 1.05 1.29 4.20
C THR A 20 2.39 1.73 3.62
N LEU A 21 3.39 0.85 3.69
CA LEU A 21 4.73 1.12 3.17
C LEU A 21 4.92 0.57 1.75
N VAL A 22 4.08 -0.38 1.32
CA VAL A 22 4.18 -1.04 0.02
C VAL A 22 3.65 -0.11 -1.08
N ARG A 23 4.35 -0.09 -2.21
CA ARG A 23 4.03 0.65 -3.43
C ARG A 23 4.36 -0.24 -4.61
N GLU A 24 3.56 -0.15 -5.66
CA GLU A 24 3.70 -0.95 -6.89
C GLU A 24 4.79 -0.42 -7.84
N ASP A 25 5.37 0.75 -7.56
CA ASP A 25 6.31 1.45 -8.43
C ASP A 25 7.78 1.29 -8.02
N ASP A 26 8.10 0.38 -7.09
CA ASP A 26 9.44 0.10 -6.54
C ASP A 26 10.21 1.30 -5.96
N LYS A 27 9.57 2.47 -5.82
CA LYS A 27 10.20 3.72 -5.35
C LYS A 27 10.21 3.89 -3.83
N ILE A 28 9.98 2.82 -3.08
CA ILE A 28 9.99 2.86 -1.60
C ILE A 28 11.41 3.14 -1.10
N THR A 29 12.42 2.62 -1.78
CA THR A 29 13.85 2.82 -1.43
C THR A 29 14.25 4.29 -1.45
N ASP A 30 13.63 5.10 -2.32
CA ASP A 30 13.86 6.54 -2.40
C ASP A 30 13.39 7.29 -1.14
N LEU A 31 12.39 6.78 -0.41
CA LEU A 31 11.86 7.46 0.78
C LEU A 31 12.91 7.55 1.90
N ASN A 32 13.75 6.52 2.02
CA ASN A 32 14.80 6.47 3.04
C ASN A 32 15.79 7.63 2.90
N PHE A 33 16.11 8.02 1.66
CA PHE A 33 17.00 9.16 1.39
C PHE A 33 16.29 10.50 1.58
N LEU A 34 15.00 10.57 1.26
CA LEU A 34 14.24 11.82 1.24
C LEU A 34 13.81 12.31 2.64
N ILE A 35 13.39 11.37 3.48
CA ILE A 35 12.81 11.63 4.81
C ILE A 35 13.65 11.01 5.91
N GLY A 36 14.28 9.86 5.66
CA GLY A 36 15.03 9.08 6.64
C GLY A 36 14.52 7.64 6.76
N PRO A 37 15.15 6.81 7.59
CA PRO A 37 14.78 5.41 7.76
C PRO A 37 13.41 5.26 8.44
N LYS A 38 12.75 4.11 8.24
CA LYS A 38 11.56 3.72 9.00
C LYS A 38 11.91 3.54 10.48
N LEU A 39 11.36 4.39 11.33
CA LEU A 39 11.61 4.34 12.78
C LEU A 39 10.71 3.33 13.50
N TYR A 40 9.46 3.19 13.07
CA TYR A 40 8.48 2.35 13.75
C TYR A 40 7.49 1.77 12.76
N GLU A 41 7.13 0.52 12.97
CA GLU A 41 6.04 -0.16 12.29
C GLU A 41 5.23 -0.93 13.35
N ALA A 42 3.95 -0.59 13.47
CA ALA A 42 3.09 -1.29 14.40
C ALA A 42 2.70 -2.65 13.83
N ASN A 43 2.79 -3.70 14.65
CA ASN A 43 2.33 -5.02 14.26
C ASN A 43 0.80 -5.09 14.31
N TRP A 44 0.18 -5.30 13.16
CA TRP A 44 -1.27 -5.37 13.00
C TRP A 44 -1.89 -6.51 13.81
N LEU A 45 -1.20 -7.66 13.89
CA LEU A 45 -1.68 -8.81 14.64
C LEU A 45 -1.73 -8.54 16.15
N GLU A 46 -0.72 -7.84 16.68
CA GLU A 46 -0.73 -7.45 18.10
C GLU A 46 -1.80 -6.41 18.40
N LEU A 47 -1.97 -5.41 17.52
CA LEU A 47 -3.03 -4.40 17.69
C LEU A 47 -4.42 -5.03 17.68
N GLN A 48 -4.63 -6.02 16.80
CA GLN A 48 -5.84 -6.82 16.76
C GLN A 48 -6.03 -7.66 18.04
N GLN A 49 -4.97 -8.30 18.54
CA GLN A 49 -5.03 -9.10 19.78
C GLN A 49 -5.34 -8.24 21.01
N ARG A 50 -4.80 -7.01 21.07
CA ARG A 50 -5.04 -6.03 22.15
C ARG A 50 -6.39 -5.31 22.05
N GLY A 51 -7.15 -5.55 20.98
CA GLY A 51 -8.48 -4.96 20.78
C GLY A 51 -8.47 -3.52 20.25
N PHE A 52 -7.33 -3.02 19.74
CA PHE A 52 -7.26 -1.70 19.10
C PHE A 52 -7.79 -1.71 17.66
N ILE A 53 -7.73 -2.87 16.98
CA ILE A 53 -8.20 -3.05 15.59
C ILE A 53 -9.15 -4.26 15.54
N ALA A 54 -10.18 -4.18 14.70
CA ALA A 54 -11.12 -5.27 14.47
C ALA A 54 -10.44 -6.49 13.83
N ARG A 55 -10.97 -7.70 14.10
CA ARG A 55 -10.46 -8.94 13.50
C ARG A 55 -10.89 -9.03 12.05
N VAL A 56 -9.94 -9.24 11.15
CA VAL A 56 -10.20 -9.39 9.71
C VAL A 56 -10.32 -10.87 9.35
N GLN A 57 -11.32 -11.22 8.55
CA GLN A 57 -11.43 -12.51 7.89
C GLN A 57 -11.36 -12.29 6.37
N CYS A 58 -10.24 -12.68 5.77
CA CYS A 58 -10.06 -12.59 4.32
C CYS A 58 -10.71 -13.79 3.65
N ALA A 59 -11.58 -13.56 2.68
CA ALA A 59 -12.19 -14.60 1.85
C ALA A 59 -12.12 -14.18 0.38
N GLU A 60 -11.49 -15.00 -0.44
CA GLU A 60 -11.53 -14.86 -1.89
C GLU A 60 -12.61 -15.80 -2.43
N VAL A 61 -13.70 -15.22 -2.93
CA VAL A 61 -14.84 -15.98 -3.45
C VAL A 61 -14.74 -16.00 -4.96
N TRP A 62 -14.34 -17.15 -5.49
CA TRP A 62 -14.24 -17.40 -6.92
C TRP A 62 -15.63 -17.71 -7.48
N CYS A 63 -16.04 -16.99 -8.52
CA CYS A 63 -17.30 -17.21 -9.21
C CYS A 63 -17.04 -17.81 -10.60
N PRO A 64 -17.77 -18.86 -11.02
CA PRO A 64 -17.66 -19.37 -12.38
C PRO A 64 -18.12 -18.30 -13.36
N VAL A 65 -17.29 -18.01 -14.37
CA VAL A 65 -17.66 -17.14 -15.48
C VAL A 65 -18.63 -17.88 -16.38
N THR A 66 -19.71 -17.24 -16.82
CA THR A 66 -20.62 -17.89 -17.77
C THR A 66 -19.95 -18.06 -19.13
N PRO A 67 -20.26 -19.13 -19.88
CA PRO A 67 -19.61 -19.41 -21.15
C PRO A 67 -19.70 -18.26 -22.17
N GLU A 68 -20.80 -17.51 -22.15
CA GLU A 68 -21.05 -16.37 -23.05
C GLU A 68 -20.06 -15.23 -22.77
N PHE A 69 -19.91 -14.85 -21.50
CA PHE A 69 -18.95 -13.81 -21.10
C PHE A 69 -17.51 -14.23 -21.34
N TYR A 70 -17.18 -15.50 -21.08
CA TYR A 70 -15.83 -16.01 -21.31
C TYR A 70 -15.46 -16.01 -22.79
N ARG A 71 -16.41 -16.37 -23.67
CA ARG A 71 -16.22 -16.35 -25.12
C ARG A 71 -15.96 -14.93 -25.63
N GLU A 72 -16.76 -13.94 -25.22
CA GLU A 72 -16.54 -12.56 -25.63
C GLU A 72 -15.24 -11.99 -25.06
N TYR A 73 -14.89 -12.32 -23.81
CA TYR A 73 -13.62 -11.92 -23.19
C TYR A 73 -12.41 -12.37 -24.02
N LEU A 74 -12.42 -13.61 -24.53
CA LEU A 74 -11.34 -14.14 -25.38
C LEU A 74 -11.31 -13.56 -26.79
N ASN A 75 -12.45 -13.07 -27.30
CA ASN A 75 -12.56 -12.51 -28.66
C ASN A 75 -12.11 -11.03 -28.73
N VAL A 76 -11.82 -10.39 -27.59
CA VAL A 76 -11.25 -9.03 -27.57
C VAL A 76 -9.78 -9.10 -28.01
N SER A 77 -9.54 -8.83 -29.29
CA SER A 77 -8.20 -8.53 -29.81
C SER A 77 -7.84 -7.07 -29.51
N TYR A 78 -6.72 -6.85 -28.81
CA TYR A 78 -6.07 -5.54 -28.70
C TYR A 78 -5.11 -5.29 -29.86
#